data_AF-A0A848MHN1-F1
#
_entry.id   AF-A0A848MHN1-F1
#
_cell.length_a   1.000
_cell.length_b   1.000
_cell.length_c   1.000
_cell.angle_alpha   90.00
_cell.angle_beta   90.00
_cell.angle_gamma   90.00
#
_symmetry.space_group_name_H-M   'P 1'
#
loop_
_entity.id
_entity.type
_entity.pdbx_description
1 polymer ?
#
loop_
_entity_poly.entity_id
_entity_poly.type
_entity_poly.pdbx_seq_one_letter_code
_entity_poly.pdbx_strand_id
1 'polypeptide(L)' 'MTYFKQLTGSENMPSAKVIAGKGTVYSVKITEGSSSGSTLTLRDFSTSVQQTGAKWTIDLMTPSINGGKRVEVKFK' A
#
# COMPACT_ATOMS: atom_id res chain seq x y z
N MET A 1 -4.42 -4.94 8.02
CA MET A 1 -4.80 -5.24 6.61
C MET A 1 -6.21 -4.81 6.21
N THR A 2 -7.22 -4.84 7.09
CA THR A 2 -8.63 -4.51 6.74
C THR A 2 -8.79 -3.17 6.02
N TYR A 3 -8.11 -2.13 6.48
CA TYR A 3 -8.17 -0.81 5.84
C TYR A 3 -7.64 -0.81 4.39
N PHE A 4 -6.58 -1.56 4.12
CA PHE A 4 -6.06 -1.70 2.75
C PHE A 4 -7.07 -2.39 1.83
N LYS A 5 -7.75 -3.45 2.30
CA LYS A 5 -8.83 -4.11 1.57
C LYS A 5 -9.99 -3.16 1.26
N GLN A 6 -10.38 -2.34 2.23
CA GLN A 6 -11.42 -1.32 2.05
C GLN A 6 -11.02 -0.30 0.98
N LEU A 7 -9.77 0.19 1.01
CA LEU A 7 -9.28 1.16 0.02
C LEU A 7 -9.16 0.57 -1.39
N THR A 8 -8.85 -0.72 -1.52
CA THR A 8 -8.74 -1.38 -2.82
C THR A 8 -10.06 -1.94 -3.34
N GLY A 9 -11.10 -2.00 -2.51
CA GLY A 9 -12.37 -2.66 -2.85
C GLY A 9 -12.23 -4.18 -3.03
N SER A 10 -11.15 -4.79 -2.53
CA SER A 10 -10.87 -6.22 -2.69
C SER A 10 -11.09 -6.97 -1.38
N GLU A 11 -11.91 -8.02 -1.44
CA GLU A 11 -12.13 -8.94 -0.31
C GLU A 11 -10.86 -9.74 0.03
N ASN A 12 -9.99 -9.96 -0.95
CA ASN A 12 -8.76 -10.73 -0.80
C ASN A 12 -7.52 -9.83 -0.83
N MET A 13 -6.48 -10.22 -0.09
CA MET A 13 -5.17 -9.58 -0.24
C MET A 13 -4.54 -10.02 -1.57
N PRO A 14 -3.82 -9.13 -2.27
CA PRO A 14 -3.04 -9.54 -3.43
C PRO A 14 -1.87 -10.42 -3.00
N SER A 15 -1.20 -11.05 -3.96
CA SER A 15 0.00 -11.85 -3.70
C SER A 15 1.05 -11.05 -2.92
N ALA A 16 1.52 -11.64 -1.83
CA ALA A 16 2.56 -11.09 -0.99
C ALA A 16 3.92 -11.13 -1.69
N LYS A 17 4.66 -10.01 -1.64
CA LYS A 17 6.09 -9.97 -1.98
C LYS A 17 6.91 -9.82 -0.70
N VAL A 18 7.56 -10.90 -0.27
CA VAL A 18 8.45 -10.87 0.89
C VAL A 18 9.78 -10.24 0.50
N ILE A 19 10.23 -9.27 1.28
CA ILE A 19 11.54 -8.63 1.16
C ILE A 19 12.38 -9.04 2.37
N ALA A 20 13.40 -9.87 2.14
CA ALA A 20 14.25 -10.42 3.19
C ALA A 20 14.79 -9.31 4.11
N GLY A 21 14.61 -9.51 5.43
CA GLY A 21 15.04 -8.57 6.47
C GLY A 21 14.24 -7.25 6.58
N LYS A 22 13.28 -6.98 5.70
CA LYS A 22 12.52 -5.71 5.68
C LYS A 22 11.04 -5.87 6.02
N GLY A 23 10.38 -6.89 5.46
CA GLY A 23 8.96 -7.13 5.64
C GLY A 23 8.25 -7.58 4.37
N THR A 24 6.94 -7.34 4.29
CA THR A 24 6.09 -7.81 3.17
C THR A 24 5.45 -6.64 2.45
N VAL A 25 5.43 -6.70 1.12
CA VAL A 25 4.81 -5.68 0.25
C VAL A 25 3.65 -6.29 -0.51
N TYR A 26 2.55 -5.56 -0.57
CA TYR A 26 1.34 -5.88 -1.31
C TYR A 26 1.03 -4.72 -2.25
N SER A 27 0.68 -5.00 -3.50
CA SER A 27 0.38 -3.95 -4.48
C SER A 27 -0.86 -4.29 -5.29
N VAL A 28 -1.73 -3.31 -5.50
CA VAL A 28 -2.94 -3.42 -6.30
C VAL A 28 -3.01 -2.24 -7.26
N LYS A 29 -3.25 -2.52 -8.54
CA LYS A 29 -3.67 -1.51 -9.50
C LYS A 29 -5.20 -1.50 -9.57
N ILE A 30 -5.80 -0.36 -9.30
CA ILE A 30 -7.25 -0.17 -9.39
C ILE A 30 -7.62 -0.01 -10.85
N THR A 31 -8.48 -0.87 -11.36
CA THR A 31 -8.91 -0.89 -12.77
C THR A 31 -10.29 -0.29 -12.98
N GLU A 32 -11.09 -0.14 -11.91
CA GLU A 32 -12.49 0.25 -11.97
C GLU A 32 -12.85 1.35 -10.96
N GLY A 33 -14.00 1.99 -11.17
CA GLY A 33 -14.50 3.05 -10.31
C GLY A 33 -13.72 4.37 -10.38
N SER A 34 -14.04 5.29 -9.47
CA SER A 34 -13.47 6.66 -9.42
C SER A 34 -11.96 6.70 -9.20
N SER A 35 -11.39 5.61 -8.68
CA SER A 35 -9.96 5.47 -8.39
C SER A 35 -9.21 4.70 -9.48
N SER A 36 -9.86 4.35 -10.60
CA SER A 36 -9.22 3.64 -11.72
C SER A 36 -7.94 4.34 -12.19
N GLY A 37 -6.92 3.53 -12.49
CA GLY A 37 -5.57 4.00 -12.83
C GLY A 37 -4.67 4.26 -11.62
N SER A 38 -5.21 4.22 -10.40
CA SER A 38 -4.42 4.34 -9.17
C SER A 38 -3.67 3.04 -8.85
N THR A 39 -2.51 3.18 -8.22
CA THR A 39 -1.80 2.06 -7.59
C THR A 39 -1.73 2.28 -6.09
N LEU A 40 -2.15 1.27 -5.33
CA LEU A 40 -2.05 1.23 -3.88
C LEU A 40 -1.00 0.19 -3.49
N THR A 41 -0.05 0.56 -2.64
CA THR A 41 0.97 -0.34 -2.11
C THR A 41 0.95 -0.33 -0.59
N LEU A 42 0.67 -1.48 0.03
CA LEU A 42 0.85 -1.68 1.47
C LEU A 42 2.24 -2.24 1.73
N ARG A 43 2.97 -1.62 2.65
CA ARG A 43 4.25 -2.11 3.17
C ARG A 43 4.06 -2.46 4.64
N ASP A 44 4.18 -3.73 4.95
CA ASP A 44 4.15 -4.26 6.32
C ASP A 44 5.58 -4.47 6.80
N PHE A 45 6.06 -3.60 7.69
CA PHE A 45 7.45 -3.51 8.12
C PHE A 45 7.71 -4.35 9.37
N SER A 46 7.12 -5.55 9.47
CA SER A 46 7.14 -6.38 10.68
C SER A 46 8.53 -6.54 11.34
N THR A 47 9.63 -6.47 10.57
CA THR A 47 11.01 -6.57 11.08
C THR A 47 11.81 -5.26 11.07
N SER A 48 11.30 -4.14 10.56
CA SER A 48 12.03 -2.87 10.40
C SER A 48 11.36 -1.65 11.05
N VAL A 49 10.37 -1.87 11.94
CA VAL A 49 9.67 -0.81 12.69
C VAL A 49 10.63 0.14 13.42
N GLN A 50 11.76 -0.36 13.92
CA GLN A 50 12.79 0.44 14.59
C GLN A 50 13.52 1.41 13.65
N GLN A 51 13.55 1.14 12.34
CA GLN A 51 14.19 1.97 11.32
C GLN A 51 13.21 2.95 10.68
N THR A 52 11.95 2.55 10.50
CA THR A 52 10.94 3.34 9.78
C THR A 52 10.01 4.14 10.70
N GLY A 53 9.93 3.76 11.98
CA GLY A 53 9.03 4.34 12.98
C GLY A 53 7.55 4.06 12.73
N ALA A 54 7.21 3.23 11.74
CA ALA A 54 5.85 2.85 11.35
C ALA A 54 5.73 1.33 11.28
N LYS A 55 4.63 0.78 11.79
CA LYS A 55 4.35 -0.67 11.68
C LYS A 55 4.01 -1.05 10.25
N TRP A 56 3.27 -0.19 9.57
CA TRP A 56 2.95 -0.35 8.16
C TRP A 56 2.66 1.01 7.50
N THR A 57 2.83 1.08 6.18
CA THR A 57 2.52 2.27 5.37
C THR A 57 1.68 1.91 4.15
N ILE A 58 0.84 2.84 3.71
CA ILE A 58 0.14 2.75 2.43
C ILE A 58 0.64 3.87 1.53
N ASP A 59 1.19 3.49 0.39
CA ASP A 59 1.49 4.39 -0.70
C ASP A 59 0.30 4.45 -1.67
N LEU A 60 -0.12 5.67 -2.00
CA LEU A 60 -1.11 5.94 -3.04
C LEU A 60 -0.45 6.72 -4.17
N MET A 61 -0.65 6.25 -5.39
CA MET A 61 -0.29 6.96 -6.62
C MET A 61 -1.52 7.04 -7.50
N THR A 62 -2.09 8.24 -7.61
CA THR A 62 -3.28 8.52 -8.40
C THR A 62 -2.96 9.62 -9.40
N PRO A 63 -2.64 9.27 -10.66
CA PRO A 63 -2.13 10.22 -11.65
C PRO A 63 -2.95 11.50 -11.80
N SER A 64 -4.28 11.38 -11.74
CA SER A 64 -5.23 12.49 -11.86
C SER A 64 -5.26 13.43 -10.66
N ILE A 65 -4.85 12.98 -9.46
CA ILE A 65 -4.92 13.77 -8.22
C ILE A 65 -3.55 14.35 -7.86
N ASN A 66 -2.49 13.57 -8.02
CA ASN A 66 -1.16 13.93 -7.52
C ASN A 66 -0.09 13.99 -8.61
N GLY A 67 -0.49 14.01 -9.89
CA GLY A 67 0.44 14.08 -11.02
C GLY A 67 1.37 12.88 -11.12
N GLY A 68 0.93 11.72 -10.61
CA GLY A 68 1.72 10.49 -10.56
C GLY A 68 2.78 10.46 -9.45
N LYS A 69 2.77 11.43 -8.53
CA LYS A 69 3.64 11.42 -7.35
C LYS A 69 3.16 10.37 -6.33
N ARG A 70 4.04 10.00 -5.40
CA ARG A 70 3.71 9.08 -4.31
C ARG A 70 3.26 9.85 -3.08
N VAL A 71 2.10 9.51 -2.54
CA VAL A 71 1.65 9.97 -1.22
C VAL A 71 1.75 8.78 -0.27
N GLU A 72 2.47 8.93 0.84
CA GLU A 72 2.64 7.88 1.85
C GLU A 72 1.84 8.22 3.11
N VAL A 73 1.02 7.28 3.56
CA VAL A 73 0.33 7.34 4.86
C VAL A 73 0.97 6.34 5.81
N LYS A 74 1.39 6.81 6.98
CA LYS A 74 2.11 6.01 7.99
C LYS A 74 1.21 5.70 9.18
N PHE A 75 1.27 4.46 9.65
CA PHE A 75 0.50 3.99 10.79
C PHE A 75 1.45 3.44 11.87
N LYS A 76 1.26 3.89 13.11
CA LYS A 76 2.07 3.54 14.28
C LYS A 76 1.33 2.54 15.16
#